data_AF-A0A8H5BRK8-F1
#
_entry.id   AF-A0A8H5BRK8-F1
#
_cell.length_a   1.000
_cell.length_b   1.000
_cell.length_c   1.000
_cell.angle_alpha   90.00
_cell.angle_beta   90.00
_cell.angle_gamma   90.00
#
_symmetry.space_group_name_H-M   'P 1'
#
loop_
_entity.id
_entity.type
_entity.pdbx_description
1 polymer ?
#
loop_
_entity_poly.entity_id
_entity_poly.type
_entity_poly.pdbx_seq_one_letter_code
_entity_poly.pdbx_strand_id
1 'polypeptide(L)'
;MRLVYETPDRGGGATCHPNGDFGITCIQYAAACGHSRFLILSCFERRPSCSCIHRHSMPDSDEDYELLPSTDSPGSQRLKRRTRGGGCLAPLRRVFKKRPNLVFFLSLALFVSALAFTAYDVVYLKTKLALTNSYNSLVRNLWPVGLPNVTDNWENENSKAMHALLTCMSTDTCSENQTSIVLLSSFHFANSISGHVSGEDIWAASVLLALRQMGYTPIFATNNDQLARTYRQYPDLIKIVILEGAAARECFKDGKCIKTAKHPLGIPAWKMFSFHFWGGSSNPLGNAWTLSPENYAITAPHSHSEENIYLGYSIESTCMKIPMMESEDRPRQAYILAKATKYLFNRDYSWPGVQYDQPPFEVEFLAGFATHNEPEGSVLPEGIEDLGRLNKTEFYRHLGESRALVGVGNPFLSPSPYDALCMGVPFINPILSWDRNDPNNRTKWASQHDTLKFQDPPYVYNVRKNDTEGFWEALGNAMDTPIERYIVPEMTMEALKYRVGKLVEGNWKEKAERLLEERKASGKGEIFEI
;
A
#
# COMPACT_ATOMS: atom_id res chain seq x y z
N MET A 1 34.24 -55.32 -34.15
CA MET A 1 35.47 -55.84 -33.49
C MET A 1 35.16 -55.94 -32.01
N ARG A 2 35.27 -57.15 -31.43
CA ARG A 2 35.05 -57.46 -30.01
C ARG A 2 36.12 -56.80 -29.13
N LEU A 3 35.78 -56.52 -27.86
CA LEU A 3 36.53 -56.79 -26.62
C LEU A 3 35.69 -56.18 -25.46
N VAL A 4 34.92 -56.97 -24.69
CA VAL A 4 35.28 -57.82 -23.53
C VAL A 4 35.31 -57.03 -22.20
N TYR A 5 34.52 -57.58 -21.27
CA TYR A 5 34.20 -57.21 -19.89
C TYR A 5 35.40 -57.17 -18.93
N GLU A 6 35.24 -56.41 -17.83
CA GLU A 6 35.54 -56.90 -16.48
C GLU A 6 34.83 -56.07 -15.39
N THR A 7 34.10 -56.75 -14.50
CA THR A 7 33.61 -56.28 -13.19
C THR A 7 34.11 -57.26 -12.12
N PRO A 8 34.26 -56.80 -10.87
CA PRO A 8 33.72 -57.57 -9.72
C PRO A 8 32.88 -56.67 -8.78
N ASP A 9 31.64 -57.03 -8.44
CA ASP A 9 31.19 -57.86 -7.28
C ASP A 9 31.38 -57.12 -5.93
N ARG A 10 30.46 -56.90 -4.98
CA ARG A 10 29.06 -57.25 -4.59
C ARG A 10 28.63 -56.13 -3.60
N GLY A 11 27.39 -55.85 -3.23
CA GLY A 11 26.09 -56.48 -3.35
C GLY A 11 25.11 -55.73 -2.42
N GLY A 12 23.81 -55.92 -2.64
CA GLY A 12 22.75 -55.36 -1.78
C GLY A 12 21.54 -54.95 -2.60
N GLY A 13 20.72 -55.94 -2.97
CA GLY A 13 19.49 -55.71 -3.71
C GLY A 13 18.37 -55.16 -2.84
N ALA A 14 17.56 -54.28 -3.43
CA ALA A 14 16.15 -54.13 -3.13
C ALA A 14 15.44 -53.76 -4.45
N THR A 15 14.63 -54.69 -4.95
CA THR A 15 13.71 -54.49 -6.07
C THR A 15 12.43 -53.83 -5.55
N CYS A 16 11.98 -52.76 -6.21
CA CYS A 16 10.60 -52.26 -6.12
C CYS A 16 10.06 -52.06 -7.55
N HIS A 17 8.96 -52.74 -7.87
CA HIS A 17 8.16 -52.50 -9.07
C HIS A 17 7.23 -51.28 -8.88
N PRO A 18 6.74 -50.66 -9.96
CA PRO A 18 6.09 -49.35 -9.94
C PRO A 18 4.58 -49.45 -9.72
N ASN A 19 4.07 -48.64 -8.81
CA ASN A 19 2.72 -48.06 -8.83
C ASN A 19 2.96 -46.55 -8.65
N GLY A 20 2.63 -45.67 -9.58
CA GLY A 20 1.27 -45.42 -10.02
C GLY A 20 0.63 -44.42 -9.05
N ASP A 21 0.90 -43.14 -9.26
CA ASP A 21 -0.02 -41.99 -9.14
C ASP A 21 0.63 -40.67 -8.69
N PHE A 22 0.06 -39.63 -9.27
CA PHE A 22 0.49 -38.24 -9.36
C PHE A 22 0.79 -37.56 -8.01
N GLY A 23 1.97 -36.94 -7.91
CA GLY A 23 2.35 -36.04 -6.83
C GLY A 23 2.52 -34.61 -7.33
N ILE A 24 1.53 -33.75 -7.06
CA ILE A 24 1.66 -32.29 -7.10
C ILE A 24 2.46 -31.88 -5.85
N THR A 25 3.60 -31.24 -6.05
CA THR A 25 4.51 -30.81 -4.99
C THR A 25 3.95 -29.57 -4.28
N CYS A 26 3.41 -29.74 -3.07
CA CYS A 26 3.19 -28.65 -2.14
C CYS A 26 4.53 -28.20 -1.54
N ILE A 27 4.91 -26.94 -1.79
CA ILE A 27 6.01 -26.28 -1.10
C ILE A 27 5.51 -25.90 0.31
N GLN A 28 5.95 -26.65 1.33
CA GLN A 28 5.75 -26.26 2.74
C GLN A 28 6.89 -25.35 3.19
N TYR A 29 6.53 -24.13 3.60
CA TYR A 29 7.38 -23.24 4.40
C TYR A 29 7.46 -23.80 5.83
N ALA A 30 8.65 -24.22 6.26
CA ALA A 30 8.92 -24.58 7.64
C ALA A 30 9.33 -23.33 8.45
N ALA A 31 8.42 -22.86 9.30
CA ALA A 31 8.73 -21.96 10.40
C ALA A 31 9.25 -22.80 11.59
N ALA A 32 10.47 -22.51 12.05
CA ALA A 32 11.08 -23.21 13.17
C ALA A 32 10.73 -22.52 14.51
N CYS A 33 9.93 -23.18 15.34
CA CYS A 33 9.95 -23.03 16.79
C CYS A 33 10.20 -24.42 17.41
N GLY A 34 11.25 -24.52 18.21
CA GLY A 34 11.75 -25.79 18.72
C GLY A 34 11.07 -26.32 19.97
N HIS A 35 11.34 -27.58 20.29
CA HIS A 35 11.74 -28.09 21.60
C HIS A 35 11.97 -29.60 21.48
N SER A 36 13.18 -30.08 21.79
CA SER A 36 13.40 -31.38 22.44
C SER A 36 14.82 -31.49 22.99
N ARG A 37 14.86 -32.07 24.19
CA ARG A 37 15.95 -32.08 25.18
C ARG A 37 17.06 -33.05 24.80
N PHE A 38 18.31 -32.69 25.12
CA PHE A 38 19.33 -33.66 25.54
C PHE A 38 20.20 -33.06 26.66
N LEU A 39 20.32 -33.80 27.77
CA LEU A 39 21.29 -33.60 28.85
C LEU A 39 22.69 -34.01 28.37
N ILE A 40 23.72 -33.19 28.64
CA ILE A 40 25.04 -33.62 29.19
C ILE A 40 25.62 -32.48 30.05
N LEU A 41 26.30 -32.88 31.13
CA LEU A 41 26.84 -32.15 32.29
C LEU A 41 28.04 -31.21 32.03
N SER A 42 27.95 -30.03 32.68
CA SER A 42 28.95 -29.26 33.44
C SER A 42 30.37 -28.95 32.92
N CYS A 43 30.71 -27.66 32.88
CA CYS A 43 31.81 -27.09 33.68
C CYS A 43 31.63 -25.56 33.91
N PHE A 44 32.05 -25.12 35.09
CA PHE A 44 31.91 -23.79 35.71
C PHE A 44 32.85 -22.74 35.10
N GLU A 45 32.39 -21.47 34.97
CA GLU A 45 33.06 -20.31 35.58
C GLU A 45 32.21 -19.01 35.50
N ARG A 46 32.41 -18.12 36.48
CA ARG A 46 31.56 -16.98 36.87
C ARG A 46 31.97 -15.66 36.20
N ARG A 47 30.98 -14.96 35.59
CA ARG A 47 30.69 -13.47 35.54
C ARG A 47 31.81 -12.49 35.08
N PRO A 48 31.51 -11.20 34.72
CA PRO A 48 30.24 -10.47 34.72
C PRO A 48 29.90 -9.67 33.42
N SER A 49 28.61 -9.29 33.33
CA SER A 49 28.03 -8.09 32.68
C SER A 49 28.83 -7.28 31.64
N CYS A 50 28.35 -7.28 30.39
CA CYS A 50 28.48 -6.15 29.47
C CYS A 50 27.13 -5.86 28.80
N SER A 51 26.62 -4.66 29.04
CA SER A 51 25.51 -4.02 28.34
C SER A 51 26.04 -3.43 27.04
N CYS A 52 25.67 -3.98 25.90
CA CYS A 52 25.92 -3.37 24.59
C CYS A 52 24.69 -2.58 24.15
N ILE A 53 24.70 -1.28 24.45
CA ILE A 53 23.86 -0.29 23.77
C ILE A 53 24.49 -0.09 22.39
N HIS A 54 23.96 -0.75 21.36
CA HIS A 54 24.26 -0.38 19.98
C HIS A 54 23.44 0.87 19.63
N ARG A 55 24.03 2.04 19.84
CA ARG A 55 23.67 3.23 19.07
C ARG A 55 24.22 3.03 17.67
N HIS A 56 23.37 2.60 16.74
CA HIS A 56 23.61 2.89 15.35
C HIS A 56 23.29 4.37 15.13
N SER A 57 24.33 5.16 14.88
CA SER A 57 24.23 6.43 14.19
C SER A 57 23.58 6.18 12.83
N MET A 58 22.34 6.64 12.65
CA MET A 58 21.73 6.77 11.33
C MET A 58 22.52 7.84 10.56
N PRO A 59 22.89 7.59 9.29
CA PRO A 59 23.38 8.65 8.42
C PRO A 59 22.24 9.67 8.19
N ASP A 60 22.65 10.92 7.99
CA ASP A 60 21.81 12.10 7.80
C ASP A 60 20.55 11.81 6.97
N SER A 61 19.40 12.21 7.53
CA SER A 61 18.14 12.32 6.81
C SER A 61 18.33 13.28 5.66
N ASP A 62 18.24 12.77 4.43
CA ASP A 62 18.12 13.56 3.21
C ASP A 62 16.97 14.57 3.39
N GLU A 63 17.34 15.84 3.58
CA GLU A 63 16.47 16.99 3.41
C GLU A 63 16.06 17.04 1.93
N ASP A 64 14.86 16.53 1.63
CA ASP A 64 13.93 17.00 0.59
C ASP A 64 12.91 15.90 0.24
N TYR A 65 12.08 15.54 1.22
CA TYR A 65 10.88 14.72 1.01
C TYR A 65 9.60 15.52 1.35
N GLU A 66 9.33 16.60 0.60
CA GLU A 66 7.98 17.17 0.58
C GLU A 66 7.05 16.29 -0.30
N LEU A 67 6.62 15.15 0.25
CA LEU A 67 5.59 14.30 -0.35
C LEU A 67 4.15 14.77 -0.06
N LEU A 68 3.97 15.93 0.57
CA LEU A 68 2.65 16.47 0.89
C LEU A 68 2.53 17.93 0.41
N PRO A 69 1.69 18.25 -0.59
CA PRO A 69 1.28 19.63 -0.77
C PRO A 69 0.53 20.09 0.48
N SER A 70 0.96 21.20 1.09
CA SER A 70 0.14 21.92 2.06
C SER A 70 -1.17 22.30 1.38
N THR A 71 -2.29 21.87 1.94
CA THR A 71 -3.62 22.15 1.42
C THR A 71 -3.93 23.65 1.53
N ASP A 72 -3.64 24.42 0.49
CA ASP A 72 -4.22 25.73 0.31
C ASP A 72 -5.69 25.57 -0.11
N SER A 73 -6.59 26.11 0.71
CA SER A 73 -8.03 26.08 0.50
C SER A 73 -8.42 27.01 -0.67
N PRO A 74 -9.25 26.58 -1.64
CA PRO A 74 -9.66 27.45 -2.73
C PRO A 74 -10.67 28.51 -2.28
N GLY A 75 -10.49 29.70 -2.86
CA GLY A 75 -11.13 30.96 -2.52
C GLY A 75 -12.65 30.98 -2.49
N SER A 76 -13.17 31.66 -1.47
CA SER A 76 -14.55 32.10 -1.31
C SER A 76 -15.07 32.87 -2.53
N GLN A 77 -16.09 32.33 -3.20
CA GLN A 77 -16.85 33.06 -4.22
C GLN A 77 -17.72 34.15 -3.57
N ARG A 78 -17.47 35.40 -3.94
CA ARG A 78 -18.29 36.58 -3.60
C ARG A 78 -19.68 36.47 -4.23
N LEU A 79 -20.70 36.23 -3.42
CA LEU A 79 -22.11 36.43 -3.76
C LEU A 79 -22.42 37.93 -3.92
N LYS A 80 -22.67 38.37 -5.17
CA LYS A 80 -23.23 39.69 -5.49
C LYS A 80 -24.70 39.75 -5.03
N ARG A 81 -24.95 40.56 -3.99
CA ARG A 81 -26.30 40.84 -3.48
C ARG A 81 -27.00 41.84 -4.41
N ARG A 82 -28.09 41.39 -5.05
CA ARG A 82 -28.94 42.16 -5.95
C ARG A 82 -29.98 42.92 -5.10
N THR A 83 -29.89 44.24 -5.05
CA THR A 83 -30.93 45.09 -4.44
C THR A 83 -32.07 45.28 -5.44
N ARG A 84 -33.24 44.71 -5.13
CA ARG A 84 -34.51 45.09 -5.76
C ARG A 84 -35.32 45.87 -4.73
N GLY A 85 -35.64 47.11 -5.08
CA GLY A 85 -36.53 47.97 -4.33
C GLY A 85 -37.99 47.71 -4.61
N GLY A 86 -38.81 48.35 -3.78
CA GLY A 86 -40.17 48.75 -4.11
C GLY A 86 -41.28 47.87 -3.54
N GLY A 87 -42.13 48.46 -2.70
CA GLY A 87 -43.54 48.05 -2.63
C GLY A 87 -44.19 48.02 -1.26
N CYS A 88 -45.08 48.99 -1.03
CA CYS A 88 -46.28 48.91 -0.19
C CYS A 88 -46.16 48.77 1.34
N LEU A 89 -46.15 49.91 2.04
CA LEU A 89 -46.75 50.02 3.38
C LEU A 89 -47.60 51.31 3.48
N ALA A 90 -48.73 51.33 2.77
CA ALA A 90 -49.68 52.44 2.78
C ALA A 90 -50.91 52.33 3.73
N PRO A 91 -51.15 51.27 4.54
CA PRO A 91 -52.28 51.31 5.49
C PRO A 91 -51.89 51.63 6.95
N LEU A 92 -50.60 51.66 7.32
CA LEU A 92 -50.20 51.78 8.74
C LEU A 92 -50.30 53.20 9.32
N ARG A 93 -50.43 54.26 8.51
CA ARG A 93 -50.44 55.65 9.03
C ARG A 93 -51.69 56.06 9.82
N ARG A 94 -52.79 55.28 9.80
CA ARG A 94 -54.02 55.65 10.55
C ARG A 94 -54.10 55.11 11.99
N VAL A 95 -53.29 54.13 12.36
CA VAL A 95 -53.29 53.57 13.73
C VAL A 95 -52.39 54.39 14.68
N PHE A 96 -51.32 54.99 14.18
CA PHE A 96 -50.31 55.68 14.99
C PHE A 96 -50.75 57.00 15.62
N LYS A 97 -51.90 57.57 15.22
CA LYS A 97 -52.36 58.87 15.73
C LYS A 97 -53.29 58.81 16.95
N LYS A 98 -53.82 57.63 17.31
CA LYS A 98 -54.81 57.51 18.40
C LYS A 98 -54.29 56.92 19.71
N ARG A 99 -53.10 56.31 19.75
CA ARG A 99 -52.50 55.72 20.97
C ARG A 99 -50.96 55.80 20.97
N PRO A 100 -50.36 57.00 21.14
CA PRO A 100 -48.90 57.18 21.11
C PRO A 100 -48.18 56.34 22.18
N ASN A 101 -48.81 56.14 23.35
CA ASN A 101 -48.25 55.31 24.40
C ASN A 101 -48.14 53.84 24.00
N LEU A 102 -49.13 53.30 23.27
CA LEU A 102 -49.10 51.90 22.82
C LEU A 102 -47.95 51.64 21.84
N VAL A 103 -47.72 52.59 20.92
CA VAL A 103 -46.61 52.56 19.97
C VAL A 103 -45.26 52.65 20.69
N PHE A 104 -45.15 53.54 21.67
CA PHE A 104 -43.93 53.68 22.47
C PHE A 104 -43.62 52.39 23.23
N PHE A 105 -44.62 51.78 23.90
CA PHE A 105 -44.44 50.52 24.61
C PHE A 105 -44.10 49.35 23.70
N LEU A 106 -44.71 49.26 22.50
CA LEU A 106 -44.36 48.22 21.51
C LEU A 106 -42.94 48.39 20.95
N SER A 107 -42.55 49.61 20.60
CA SER A 107 -41.19 49.90 20.13
C SER A 107 -40.15 49.64 21.22
N LEU A 108 -40.45 50.00 22.47
CA LEU A 108 -39.60 49.72 23.61
C LEU A 108 -39.50 48.22 23.88
N ALA A 109 -40.60 47.48 23.81
CA ALA A 109 -40.60 46.02 23.97
C ALA A 109 -39.79 45.32 22.86
N LEU A 110 -39.92 45.77 21.60
CA LEU A 110 -39.11 45.26 20.49
C LEU A 110 -37.62 45.60 20.67
N PHE A 111 -37.30 46.80 21.12
CA PHE A 111 -35.91 47.21 21.39
C PHE A 111 -35.29 46.41 22.53
N VAL A 112 -36.02 46.23 23.64
CA VAL A 112 -35.58 45.39 24.77
C VAL A 112 -35.44 43.94 24.35
N SER A 113 -36.35 43.41 23.52
CA SER A 113 -36.23 42.05 22.98
C SER A 113 -35.01 41.91 22.07
N ALA A 114 -34.75 42.88 21.19
CA ALA A 114 -33.57 42.89 20.32
C ALA A 114 -32.26 42.99 21.13
N LEU A 115 -32.23 43.79 22.20
CA LEU A 115 -31.10 43.83 23.12
C LEU A 115 -30.91 42.52 23.90
N ALA A 116 -32.01 41.88 24.32
CA ALA A 116 -31.94 40.58 24.98
C ALA A 116 -31.44 39.48 24.04
N PHE A 117 -31.88 39.47 22.77
CA PHE A 117 -31.38 38.56 21.73
C PHE A 117 -29.90 38.79 21.44
N THR A 118 -29.47 40.05 21.27
CA THR A 118 -28.04 40.33 21.03
C THR A 118 -27.17 40.02 22.25
N ALA A 119 -27.65 40.27 23.47
CA ALA A 119 -26.96 39.87 24.70
C ALA A 119 -26.88 38.33 24.83
N TYR A 120 -27.95 37.61 24.51
CA TYR A 120 -27.97 36.15 24.46
C TYR A 120 -26.98 35.63 23.43
N ASP A 121 -26.97 36.16 22.21
CA ASP A 121 -26.03 35.78 21.15
C ASP A 121 -24.58 36.04 21.57
N VAL A 122 -24.28 37.19 22.20
CA VAL A 122 -22.93 37.51 22.67
C VAL A 122 -22.50 36.58 23.81
N VAL A 123 -23.39 36.27 24.76
CA VAL A 123 -23.10 35.31 25.85
C VAL A 123 -22.93 33.91 25.28
N TYR A 124 -23.81 33.45 24.39
CA TYR A 124 -23.72 32.18 23.71
C TYR A 124 -22.41 32.06 22.93
N LEU A 125 -22.02 33.09 22.17
CA LEU A 125 -20.77 33.13 21.41
C LEU A 125 -19.55 33.10 22.33
N LYS A 126 -19.53 33.88 23.42
CA LYS A 126 -18.45 33.87 24.41
C LYS A 126 -18.32 32.52 25.12
N THR A 127 -19.45 31.90 25.45
CA THR A 127 -19.47 30.58 26.11
C THR A 127 -18.97 29.51 25.15
N LYS A 128 -19.38 29.55 23.88
CA LYS A 128 -18.88 28.68 22.82
C LYS A 128 -17.38 28.87 22.62
N LEU A 129 -16.88 30.11 22.50
CA LEU A 129 -15.46 30.44 22.38
C LEU A 129 -14.63 29.97 23.59
N ALA A 130 -15.13 30.14 24.81
CA ALA A 130 -14.45 29.70 26.03
C ALA A 130 -14.37 28.15 26.10
N LEU A 131 -15.46 27.46 25.75
CA LEU A 131 -15.50 26.01 25.61
C LEU A 131 -14.54 25.53 24.51
N THR A 132 -14.52 26.19 23.35
CA THR A 132 -13.59 25.87 22.25
C THR A 132 -12.13 26.07 22.66
N ASN A 133 -11.80 27.13 23.40
CA ASN A 133 -10.44 27.37 23.88
C ASN A 133 -10.00 26.35 24.93
N SER A 134 -10.89 25.99 25.86
CA SER A 134 -10.63 24.95 26.86
C SER A 134 -10.50 23.56 26.21
N TYR A 135 -11.35 23.27 25.23
CA TYR A 135 -11.30 22.05 24.43
C TYR A 135 -9.99 21.94 23.65
N ASN A 136 -9.59 22.99 22.93
CA ASN A 136 -8.33 23.03 22.20
C ASN A 136 -7.11 22.80 23.11
N SER A 137 -7.15 23.31 24.35
CA SER A 137 -6.10 23.05 25.35
C SER A 137 -6.06 21.57 25.77
N LEU A 138 -7.21 20.97 26.05
CA LEU A 138 -7.30 19.54 26.41
C LEU A 138 -6.84 18.64 25.25
N VAL A 139 -7.27 18.91 24.02
CA VAL A 139 -6.89 18.12 22.84
C VAL A 139 -5.38 18.22 22.59
N ARG A 140 -4.77 19.40 22.78
CA ARG A 140 -3.31 19.56 22.69
C ARG A 140 -2.54 18.74 23.72
N ASN A 141 -3.11 18.55 24.92
CA ASN A 141 -2.49 17.74 25.97
C ASN A 141 -2.65 16.24 25.73
N LEU A 142 -3.81 15.81 25.21
CA LEU A 142 -4.07 14.40 24.90
C LEU A 142 -3.36 13.92 23.64
N TRP A 143 -3.22 14.82 22.66
CA TRP A 143 -2.63 14.56 21.35
C TRP A 143 -1.60 15.63 21.04
N PRO A 144 -0.40 15.61 21.63
CA PRO A 144 0.61 16.60 21.33
C PRO A 144 0.99 16.49 19.84
N VAL A 145 0.77 17.56 19.07
CA VAL A 145 1.35 17.67 17.73
C VAL A 145 2.85 17.89 17.92
N GLY A 146 3.66 17.07 17.26
CA GLY A 146 5.11 17.03 17.46
C GLY A 146 5.78 18.38 17.18
N LEU A 147 7.00 18.52 17.70
CA LEU A 147 7.86 19.65 17.37
C LEU A 147 7.98 19.78 15.83
N PRO A 148 8.01 21.00 15.28
CA PRO A 148 7.94 21.24 13.83
C PRO A 148 9.04 20.54 13.01
N ASN A 149 10.09 20.02 13.66
CA ASN A 149 11.21 19.34 13.00
C ASN A 149 11.14 17.79 13.07
N VAL A 150 10.02 17.21 13.51
CA VAL A 150 9.82 15.74 13.52
C VAL A 150 8.60 15.41 12.66
N THR A 151 8.80 15.42 11.34
CA THR A 151 7.75 15.15 10.34
C THR A 151 7.52 13.67 10.08
N ASP A 152 8.46 12.81 10.46
CA ASP A 152 8.54 11.43 9.95
C ASP A 152 8.16 10.36 10.99
N ASN A 153 7.28 10.73 11.93
CA ASN A 153 6.77 9.81 12.95
C ASN A 153 5.24 9.67 12.84
N TRP A 154 4.76 8.44 12.69
CA TRP A 154 3.35 8.08 12.66
C TRP A 154 2.57 8.59 13.89
N GLU A 155 3.23 8.81 15.04
CA GLU A 155 2.61 9.42 16.22
C GLU A 155 2.20 10.87 15.96
N ASN A 156 3.04 11.63 15.26
CA ASN A 156 2.74 13.01 14.89
C ASN A 156 1.57 13.04 13.89
N GLU A 157 1.54 12.09 12.95
CA GLU A 157 0.43 11.94 12.01
C GLU A 157 -0.89 11.57 12.73
N ASN A 158 -0.84 10.69 13.72
CA ASN A 158 -1.99 10.42 14.58
C ASN A 158 -2.48 11.66 15.32
N SER A 159 -1.56 12.43 15.93
CA SER A 159 -1.92 13.66 16.61
C SER A 159 -2.57 14.67 15.65
N LYS A 160 -1.98 14.91 14.47
CA LYS A 160 -2.57 15.80 13.45
C LYS A 160 -3.96 15.34 13.02
N ALA A 161 -4.13 14.06 12.73
CA ALA A 161 -5.40 13.47 12.34
C ALA A 161 -6.47 13.61 13.44
N MET A 162 -6.11 13.31 14.69
CA MET A 162 -7.01 13.44 15.84
C MET A 162 -7.36 14.90 16.15
N HIS A 163 -6.41 15.84 16.05
CA HIS A 163 -6.70 17.27 16.16
C HIS A 163 -7.71 17.71 15.10
N ALA A 164 -7.45 17.40 13.84
CA ALA A 164 -8.34 17.77 12.74
C ALA A 164 -9.76 17.21 12.94
N LEU A 165 -9.87 15.93 13.30
CA LEU A 165 -11.14 15.27 13.60
C LEU A 165 -11.87 15.92 14.78
N LEU A 166 -11.19 16.04 15.92
CA LEU A 166 -11.78 16.57 17.15
C LEU A 166 -12.18 18.04 17.00
N THR A 167 -11.37 18.84 16.31
CA THR A 167 -11.72 20.22 15.98
C THR A 167 -12.96 20.26 15.11
N CYS A 168 -13.00 19.53 13.99
CA CYS A 168 -14.14 19.58 13.07
C CYS A 168 -15.45 19.10 13.74
N MET A 169 -15.38 18.08 14.59
CA MET A 169 -16.55 17.56 15.32
C MET A 169 -17.05 18.59 16.35
N SER A 170 -16.14 19.30 17.02
CA SER A 170 -16.51 20.32 18.00
C SER A 170 -17.10 21.59 17.36
N THR A 171 -16.73 21.88 16.11
CA THR A 171 -17.19 23.07 15.38
C THR A 171 -18.35 22.77 14.42
N ASP A 172 -18.70 21.50 14.25
CA ASP A 172 -19.67 21.02 13.24
C ASP A 172 -19.27 21.44 11.81
N THR A 173 -17.98 21.28 11.49
CA THR A 173 -17.39 21.67 10.20
C THR A 173 -16.60 20.53 9.55
N CYS A 174 -16.93 19.29 9.87
CA CYS A 174 -16.26 18.13 9.27
C CYS A 174 -16.54 18.07 7.76
N SER A 175 -15.49 17.84 6.97
CA SER A 175 -15.66 17.54 5.55
C SER A 175 -16.28 16.15 5.36
N GLU A 176 -16.65 15.86 4.12
CA GLU A 176 -17.08 14.51 3.74
C GLU A 176 -16.03 13.47 4.17
N ASN A 177 -16.50 12.37 4.77
CA ASN A 177 -15.71 11.27 5.32
C ASN A 177 -14.74 11.59 6.48
N GLN A 178 -14.60 12.85 6.91
CA GLN A 178 -13.64 13.20 7.96
C GLN A 178 -13.93 12.49 9.29
N THR A 179 -15.20 12.24 9.61
CA THR A 179 -15.62 11.49 10.80
C THR A 179 -15.47 9.97 10.64
N SER A 180 -15.06 9.48 9.48
CA SER A 180 -14.88 8.05 9.20
C SER A 180 -13.40 7.69 9.34
N ILE A 181 -13.09 6.94 10.40
CA ILE A 181 -11.73 6.52 10.73
C ILE A 181 -11.41 5.21 10.01
N VAL A 182 -10.21 5.15 9.44
CA VAL A 182 -9.59 3.90 8.95
C VAL A 182 -8.37 3.61 9.81
N LEU A 183 -8.40 2.49 10.52
CA LEU A 183 -7.33 2.12 11.45
C LEU A 183 -6.28 1.27 10.72
N LEU A 184 -5.03 1.73 10.70
CA LEU A 184 -3.92 1.18 9.94
C LEU A 184 -2.89 0.57 10.90
N SER A 185 -2.70 -0.74 10.84
CA SER A 185 -1.82 -1.49 11.75
C SER A 185 -0.87 -2.45 11.04
N SER A 186 -0.61 -2.21 9.75
CA SER A 186 0.57 -2.75 9.09
C SER A 186 1.76 -1.81 9.31
N PHE A 187 2.92 -2.38 9.60
CA PHE A 187 4.15 -1.61 9.78
C PHE A 187 4.58 -0.90 8.47
N HIS A 188 4.13 -1.38 7.31
CA HIS A 188 4.38 -0.76 6.01
C HIS A 188 3.79 0.65 5.91
N PHE A 189 2.69 0.94 6.60
CA PHE A 189 2.15 2.30 6.67
C PHE A 189 3.08 3.25 7.44
N ALA A 190 3.64 2.80 8.57
CA ALA A 190 4.61 3.59 9.32
C ALA A 190 5.91 3.78 8.53
N ASN A 191 6.44 2.71 7.93
CA ASN A 191 7.61 2.75 7.07
C ASN A 191 7.42 3.71 5.89
N SER A 192 6.23 3.74 5.29
CA SER A 192 5.94 4.66 4.17
C SER A 192 6.00 6.13 4.57
N ILE A 193 5.63 6.47 5.80
CA ILE A 193 5.75 7.83 6.35
C ILE A 193 7.23 8.18 6.56
N SER A 194 8.02 7.21 7.01
CA SER A 194 9.47 7.35 7.18
C SER A 194 10.27 7.22 5.87
N GLY A 195 9.60 7.25 4.71
CA GLY A 195 10.27 7.30 3.39
C GLY A 195 10.82 5.97 2.88
N HIS A 196 10.45 4.83 3.47
CA HIS A 196 10.84 3.54 2.93
C HIS A 196 10.16 3.25 1.58
N VAL A 197 10.86 2.47 0.73
CA VAL A 197 10.50 2.25 -0.68
C VAL A 197 10.41 0.77 -1.08
N SER A 198 10.10 -0.13 -0.15
CA SER A 198 9.74 -1.50 -0.57
C SER A 198 8.41 -1.49 -1.34
N GLY A 199 8.10 -2.57 -2.07
CA GLY A 199 6.85 -2.65 -2.83
C GLY A 199 5.62 -2.53 -1.92
N GLU A 200 5.69 -3.14 -0.74
CA GLU A 200 4.68 -3.05 0.30
C GLU A 200 4.56 -1.64 0.89
N ASP A 201 5.69 -0.94 1.12
CA ASP A 201 5.68 0.43 1.64
C ASP A 201 5.11 1.42 0.59
N ILE A 202 5.46 1.24 -0.69
CA ILE A 202 4.89 2.04 -1.79
C ILE A 202 3.38 1.81 -1.89
N TRP A 203 2.93 0.56 -1.79
CA TRP A 203 1.52 0.23 -1.77
C TRP A 203 0.79 0.89 -0.59
N ALA A 204 1.37 0.80 0.61
CA ALA A 204 0.83 1.44 1.81
C ALA A 204 0.76 2.97 1.66
N ALA A 205 1.80 3.59 1.09
CA ALA A 205 1.84 5.03 0.80
C ALA A 205 0.69 5.46 -0.13
N SER A 206 0.46 4.72 -1.22
CA SER A 206 -0.62 5.01 -2.17
C SER A 206 -2.00 4.87 -1.52
N VAL A 207 -2.23 3.83 -0.72
CA VAL A 207 -3.50 3.65 0.02
C VAL A 207 -3.73 4.78 1.01
N LEU A 208 -2.69 5.17 1.76
CA LEU A 208 -2.75 6.30 2.69
C LEU A 208 -3.09 7.62 1.97
N LEU A 209 -2.46 7.86 0.82
CA LEU A 209 -2.74 9.04 0.01
C LEU A 209 -4.19 9.04 -0.51
N ALA A 210 -4.70 7.91 -1.00
CA ALA A 210 -6.08 7.77 -1.45
C ALA A 210 -7.08 8.05 -0.31
N LEU A 211 -6.86 7.48 0.87
CA LEU A 211 -7.69 7.73 2.06
C LEU A 211 -7.77 9.23 2.40
N ARG A 212 -6.62 9.91 2.42
CA ARG A 212 -6.54 11.35 2.69
C ARG A 212 -7.26 12.18 1.63
N GLN A 213 -7.06 11.88 0.35
CA GLN A 213 -7.73 12.60 -0.74
C GLN A 213 -9.25 12.39 -0.77
N MET A 214 -9.73 11.26 -0.24
CA MET A 214 -11.15 10.96 -0.08
C MET A 214 -11.75 11.52 1.22
N GLY A 215 -10.95 12.20 2.04
CA GLY A 215 -11.38 12.83 3.28
C GLY A 215 -11.47 11.91 4.50
N TYR A 216 -11.05 10.63 4.41
CA TYR A 216 -11.02 9.75 5.59
C TYR A 216 -9.94 10.16 6.58
N THR A 217 -10.14 9.78 7.84
CA THR A 217 -9.16 10.00 8.91
C THR A 217 -8.35 8.72 9.16
N PRO A 218 -7.14 8.56 8.59
CA PRO A 218 -6.27 7.43 8.88
C PRO A 218 -5.66 7.57 10.27
N ILE A 219 -5.69 6.50 11.06
CA ILE A 219 -5.04 6.41 12.38
C ILE A 219 -4.15 5.17 12.41
N PHE A 220 -2.93 5.30 12.90
CA PHE A 220 -1.93 4.24 12.96
C PHE A 220 -1.93 3.55 14.33
N ALA A 221 -1.70 2.23 14.32
CA ALA A 221 -1.44 1.43 15.51
C ALA A 221 -0.30 0.44 15.25
N THR A 222 0.71 0.42 16.11
CA THR A 222 1.93 -0.38 15.88
C THR A 222 1.81 -1.84 16.32
N ASN A 223 0.79 -2.18 17.10
CA ASN A 223 0.54 -3.52 17.62
C ASN A 223 -0.93 -3.71 18.00
N ASN A 224 -1.32 -4.96 18.26
CA ASN A 224 -2.69 -5.34 18.59
C ASN A 224 -3.23 -4.72 19.88
N ASP A 225 -2.37 -4.47 20.89
CA ASP A 225 -2.79 -3.81 22.12
C ASP A 225 -3.19 -2.35 21.87
N GLN A 226 -2.36 -1.61 21.12
CA GLN A 226 -2.65 -0.24 20.71
C GLN A 226 -3.88 -0.21 19.79
N LEU A 227 -3.95 -1.13 18.83
CA LEU A 227 -5.07 -1.29 17.91
C LEU A 227 -6.41 -1.44 18.67
N ALA A 228 -6.48 -2.38 19.62
CA ALA A 228 -7.67 -2.63 20.40
C ALA A 228 -8.04 -1.45 21.32
N ARG A 229 -7.04 -0.76 21.90
CA ARG A 229 -7.27 0.46 22.70
C ARG A 229 -7.83 1.59 21.86
N THR A 230 -7.23 1.86 20.70
CA THR A 230 -7.71 2.91 19.78
C THR A 230 -9.11 2.59 19.27
N TYR A 231 -9.39 1.33 18.94
CA TYR A 231 -10.73 0.92 18.52
C TYR A 231 -11.80 1.23 19.56
N ARG A 232 -11.53 0.94 20.84
CA ARG A 232 -12.46 1.19 21.95
C ARG A 232 -12.74 2.65 22.21
N GLN A 233 -11.83 3.55 21.85
CA GLN A 233 -12.04 4.99 22.03
C GLN A 233 -13.06 5.54 21.02
N TYR A 234 -13.12 4.99 19.80
CA TYR A 234 -13.94 5.49 18.71
C TYR A 234 -14.63 4.38 17.90
N PRO A 235 -15.32 3.42 18.55
CA PRO A 235 -15.81 2.21 17.88
C PRO A 235 -16.80 2.50 16.75
N ASP A 236 -17.57 3.57 16.89
CA ASP A 236 -18.61 3.99 15.94
C ASP A 236 -18.05 4.79 14.75
N LEU A 237 -16.90 5.45 14.93
CA LEU A 237 -16.25 6.22 13.87
C LEU A 237 -15.39 5.32 12.97
N ILE A 238 -14.91 4.18 13.48
CA ILE A 238 -14.04 3.28 12.72
C ILE A 238 -14.85 2.44 11.74
N LYS A 239 -14.58 2.64 10.45
CA LYS A 239 -15.19 1.88 9.35
C LYS A 239 -14.58 0.49 9.23
N ILE A 240 -13.25 0.44 9.09
CA ILE A 240 -12.47 -0.77 8.90
C ILE A 240 -11.10 -0.67 9.58
N VAL A 241 -10.45 -1.82 9.72
CA VAL A 241 -9.08 -2.00 10.20
C VAL A 241 -8.27 -2.70 9.12
N ILE A 242 -7.15 -2.12 8.70
CA ILE A 242 -6.19 -2.74 7.78
C ILE A 242 -4.93 -3.08 8.57
N LEU A 243 -4.51 -4.35 8.58
CA LEU A 243 -3.41 -4.82 9.42
C LEU A 243 -2.65 -5.97 8.77
N GLU A 244 -1.45 -6.28 9.28
CA GLU A 244 -0.69 -7.45 8.81
C GLU A 244 -1.49 -8.75 8.96
N GLY A 245 -1.27 -9.71 8.05
CA GLY A 245 -1.92 -11.03 8.13
C GLY A 245 -1.58 -11.81 9.40
N ALA A 246 -0.35 -11.68 9.91
CA ALA A 246 0.03 -12.25 11.20
C ALA A 246 -0.71 -11.57 12.36
N ALA A 247 -0.74 -10.23 12.37
CA ALA A 247 -1.44 -9.45 13.39
C ALA A 247 -2.95 -9.72 13.41
N ALA A 248 -3.58 -9.89 12.25
CA ALA A 248 -5.00 -10.27 12.13
C ALA A 248 -5.29 -11.62 12.79
N ARG A 249 -4.44 -12.63 12.54
CA ARG A 249 -4.56 -13.96 13.13
C ARG A 249 -4.34 -13.95 14.64
N GLU A 250 -3.39 -13.16 15.13
CA GLU A 250 -3.15 -12.98 16.55
C GLU A 250 -4.32 -12.27 17.24
N CYS A 251 -4.80 -11.15 16.68
CA CYS A 251 -5.93 -10.40 17.24
C CYS A 251 -7.19 -11.26 17.29
N PHE A 252 -7.47 -12.05 16.25
CA PHE A 252 -8.63 -12.94 16.20
C PHE A 252 -8.63 -14.00 17.30
N LYS A 253 -7.45 -14.46 17.73
CA LYS A 253 -7.30 -15.43 18.82
C LYS A 253 -7.26 -14.79 20.21
N ASP A 254 -6.95 -13.50 20.29
CA ASP A 254 -6.91 -12.76 21.54
C ASP A 254 -8.29 -12.19 21.88
N GLY A 255 -8.94 -12.76 22.91
CA GLY A 255 -10.21 -12.27 23.43
C GLY A 255 -10.17 -10.81 23.91
N LYS A 256 -9.00 -10.24 24.20
CA LYS A 256 -8.83 -8.81 24.50
C LYS A 256 -8.73 -7.94 23.25
N CYS A 257 -8.49 -8.50 22.08
CA CYS A 257 -8.42 -7.73 20.83
C CYS A 257 -9.75 -7.85 20.07
N ILE A 258 -10.19 -9.07 19.80
CA ILE A 258 -11.41 -9.36 19.06
C ILE A 258 -12.68 -9.14 19.90
N LYS A 259 -13.78 -8.80 19.22
CA LYS A 259 -15.10 -8.78 19.82
C LYS A 259 -15.49 -10.19 20.27
N THR A 260 -15.87 -10.31 21.53
CA THR A 260 -16.43 -11.53 22.12
C THR A 260 -17.58 -11.18 23.06
N ALA A 261 -18.35 -12.17 23.51
CA ALA A 261 -19.36 -11.96 24.55
C ALA A 261 -18.76 -11.35 25.85
N LYS A 262 -17.51 -11.69 26.20
CA LYS A 262 -16.80 -11.15 27.38
C LYS A 262 -16.17 -9.78 27.13
N HIS A 263 -15.87 -9.47 25.87
CA HIS A 263 -15.26 -8.23 25.44
C HIS A 263 -16.08 -7.59 24.31
N PRO A 264 -17.26 -7.02 24.62
CA PRO A 264 -18.19 -6.52 23.61
C PRO A 264 -17.67 -5.29 22.84
N LEU A 265 -16.67 -4.60 23.38
CA LEU A 265 -15.96 -3.48 22.75
C LEU A 265 -14.69 -3.91 22.00
N GLY A 266 -14.47 -5.22 21.80
CA GLY A 266 -13.41 -5.70 20.92
C GLY A 266 -13.72 -5.40 19.45
N ILE A 267 -12.72 -5.62 18.59
CA ILE A 267 -12.83 -5.37 17.15
C ILE A 267 -13.70 -6.48 16.53
N PRO A 268 -14.80 -6.18 15.84
CA PRO A 268 -15.55 -7.18 15.10
C PRO A 268 -14.68 -7.80 14.00
N ALA A 269 -14.71 -9.13 13.85
CA ALA A 269 -13.87 -9.83 12.89
C ALA A 269 -14.04 -9.30 11.46
N TRP A 270 -15.27 -8.95 11.10
CA TRP A 270 -15.63 -8.46 9.77
C TRP A 270 -15.04 -7.09 9.41
N LYS A 271 -14.55 -6.31 10.39
CA LYS A 271 -13.86 -5.04 10.15
C LYS A 271 -12.36 -5.23 9.85
N MET A 272 -11.78 -6.41 10.07
CA MET A 272 -10.34 -6.63 9.95
C MET A 272 -9.94 -7.18 8.58
N PHE A 273 -9.13 -6.42 7.85
CA PHE A 273 -8.61 -6.77 6.53
C PHE A 273 -7.10 -6.96 6.56
N SER A 274 -6.64 -8.08 6.02
CA SER A 274 -5.21 -8.40 5.99
C SER A 274 -4.54 -7.75 4.80
N PHE A 275 -3.58 -6.86 5.06
CA PHE A 275 -2.71 -6.26 4.05
C PHE A 275 -1.65 -7.29 3.65
N HIS A 276 -1.80 -7.90 2.47
CA HIS A 276 -0.99 -9.05 2.07
C HIS A 276 -0.51 -8.89 0.63
N PHE A 277 0.80 -8.75 0.45
CA PHE A 277 1.36 -8.45 -0.88
C PHE A 277 1.21 -9.62 -1.86
N TRP A 278 1.32 -10.84 -1.36
CA TRP A 278 1.38 -12.06 -2.17
C TRP A 278 0.00 -12.68 -2.38
N GLY A 279 -0.07 -13.71 -3.24
CA GLY A 279 -1.28 -14.52 -3.38
C GLY A 279 -1.63 -15.30 -2.11
N GLY A 280 -2.84 -15.86 -2.08
CA GLY A 280 -3.34 -16.70 -0.98
C GLY A 280 -4.12 -15.94 0.10
N SER A 281 -4.64 -16.71 1.07
CA SER A 281 -5.35 -16.19 2.24
C SER A 281 -4.39 -15.79 3.34
N SER A 282 -4.54 -14.59 3.88
CA SER A 282 -3.77 -14.12 5.04
C SER A 282 -4.66 -13.72 6.23
N ASN A 283 -5.98 -13.78 6.06
CA ASN A 283 -6.98 -13.38 7.06
C ASN A 283 -7.74 -14.59 7.66
N PRO A 284 -8.13 -14.57 8.95
CA PRO A 284 -8.98 -15.60 9.58
C PRO A 284 -10.34 -15.81 8.90
N LEU A 285 -10.87 -14.80 8.22
CA LEU A 285 -12.13 -14.88 7.46
C LEU A 285 -11.93 -15.36 6.01
N GLY A 286 -10.69 -15.56 5.57
CA GLY A 286 -10.34 -16.07 4.24
C GLY A 286 -9.92 -15.00 3.24
N ASN A 287 -9.86 -15.39 1.97
CA ASN A 287 -9.46 -14.56 0.84
C ASN A 287 -10.32 -13.30 0.68
N ALA A 288 -11.62 -13.43 0.93
CA ALA A 288 -12.58 -12.32 0.91
C ALA A 288 -12.28 -11.16 1.89
N TRP A 289 -11.34 -11.34 2.83
CA TRP A 289 -10.82 -10.32 3.76
C TRP A 289 -9.29 -10.13 3.63
N THR A 290 -8.70 -10.65 2.56
CA THR A 290 -7.28 -10.48 2.23
C THR A 290 -7.14 -9.47 1.10
N LEU A 291 -6.45 -8.37 1.36
CA LEU A 291 -6.17 -7.31 0.39
C LEU A 291 -4.93 -7.68 -0.42
N SER A 292 -4.89 -7.25 -1.68
CA SER A 292 -3.76 -7.51 -2.59
C SER A 292 -3.37 -6.28 -3.43
N PRO A 293 -2.08 -6.13 -3.77
CA PRO A 293 -1.58 -5.03 -4.59
C PRO A 293 -1.80 -5.28 -6.09
N GLU A 294 -2.10 -6.51 -6.48
CA GLU A 294 -2.27 -6.93 -7.87
C GLU A 294 -3.59 -7.69 -8.04
N ASN A 295 -4.12 -7.71 -9.26
CA ASN A 295 -5.41 -8.34 -9.53
C ASN A 295 -5.25 -9.86 -9.69
N TYR A 296 -5.06 -10.57 -8.58
CA TYR A 296 -4.81 -12.01 -8.58
C TYR A 296 -5.96 -12.86 -9.12
N ALA A 297 -7.20 -12.34 -9.13
CA ALA A 297 -8.33 -12.99 -9.80
C ALA A 297 -8.10 -13.15 -11.32
N ILE A 298 -7.37 -12.22 -11.94
CA ILE A 298 -7.04 -12.25 -13.37
C ILE A 298 -5.66 -12.87 -13.60
N THR A 299 -4.68 -12.55 -12.77
CA THR A 299 -3.28 -12.90 -13.04
C THR A 299 -2.90 -14.32 -12.63
N ALA A 300 -3.63 -14.90 -11.67
CA ALA A 300 -3.47 -16.26 -11.18
C ALA A 300 -4.84 -16.94 -10.98
N PRO A 301 -5.62 -17.12 -12.07
CA PRO A 301 -6.88 -17.84 -11.98
C PRO A 301 -6.61 -19.28 -11.57
N HIS A 302 -7.54 -19.83 -10.80
CA HIS A 302 -7.50 -21.12 -10.14
C HIS A 302 -6.46 -21.25 -9.03
N SER A 303 -5.90 -20.11 -8.58
CA SER A 303 -5.13 -20.04 -7.35
C SER A 303 -6.04 -19.82 -6.14
N HIS A 304 -5.51 -20.06 -4.94
CA HIS A 304 -6.18 -19.69 -3.69
C HIS A 304 -6.22 -18.17 -3.45
N SER A 305 -6.24 -17.34 -4.49
CA SER A 305 -6.19 -15.87 -4.42
C SER A 305 -7.31 -15.19 -5.23
N GLU A 306 -8.18 -15.95 -5.90
CA GLU A 306 -9.23 -15.38 -6.77
C GLU A 306 -10.21 -14.45 -6.03
N GLU A 307 -10.44 -14.72 -4.75
CA GLU A 307 -11.34 -13.93 -3.91
C GLU A 307 -10.62 -12.81 -3.14
N ASN A 308 -9.29 -12.67 -3.31
CA ASN A 308 -8.56 -11.57 -2.70
C ASN A 308 -9.09 -10.25 -3.25
N ILE A 309 -9.20 -9.26 -2.37
CA ILE A 309 -9.64 -7.92 -2.76
C ILE A 309 -8.45 -7.24 -3.44
N TYR A 310 -8.54 -7.06 -4.75
CA TYR A 310 -7.61 -6.20 -5.47
C TYR A 310 -7.79 -4.75 -5.00
N LEU A 311 -6.83 -4.26 -4.23
CA LEU A 311 -6.79 -2.87 -3.78
C LEU A 311 -5.89 -2.04 -4.69
N GLY A 312 -4.75 -2.60 -5.10
CA GLY A 312 -3.79 -1.92 -5.95
C GLY A 312 -3.11 -0.72 -5.30
N TYR A 313 -2.26 -0.07 -6.08
CA TYR A 313 -1.59 1.17 -5.73
C TYR A 313 -1.66 2.15 -6.90
N SER A 314 -1.11 3.33 -6.72
CA SER A 314 -1.06 4.33 -7.78
C SER A 314 0.34 4.90 -7.88
N ILE A 315 0.84 4.97 -9.11
CA ILE A 315 2.10 5.62 -9.44
C ILE A 315 1.91 7.05 -9.94
N GLU A 316 0.67 7.49 -10.19
CA GLU A 316 0.35 8.72 -10.91
C GLU A 316 0.97 9.98 -10.29
N SER A 317 0.86 10.14 -8.97
CA SER A 317 1.39 11.33 -8.28
C SER A 317 2.92 11.44 -8.37
N THR A 318 3.61 10.30 -8.34
CA THR A 318 5.07 10.23 -8.49
C THR A 318 5.44 10.41 -9.96
N CYS A 319 4.75 9.69 -10.83
CA CYS A 319 4.90 9.76 -12.28
C CYS A 319 4.87 11.21 -12.76
N MET A 320 3.81 11.96 -12.43
CA MET A 320 3.59 13.34 -12.87
C MET A 320 4.64 14.35 -12.38
N LYS A 321 5.44 14.00 -11.37
CA LYS A 321 6.53 14.85 -10.86
C LYS A 321 7.87 14.58 -11.57
N ILE A 322 8.02 13.44 -12.21
CA ILE A 322 9.29 13.05 -12.83
C ILE A 322 9.36 13.69 -14.23
N PRO A 323 10.42 14.46 -14.54
CA PRO A 323 10.65 14.98 -15.88
C PRO A 323 10.78 13.83 -16.88
N MET A 324 10.17 13.96 -18.04
CA MET A 324 10.34 13.01 -19.14
C MET A 324 11.42 13.53 -20.08
N MET A 325 12.38 12.67 -20.42
CA MET A 325 13.34 12.93 -21.49
C MET A 325 12.72 12.51 -22.82
N GLU A 326 12.81 13.38 -23.84
CA GLU A 326 12.36 13.05 -25.19
C GLU A 326 13.15 11.87 -25.75
N SER A 327 12.50 11.02 -26.55
CA SER A 327 13.07 9.74 -26.96
C SER A 327 14.33 9.86 -27.80
N GLU A 328 14.41 10.93 -28.59
CA GLU A 328 15.50 11.27 -29.50
C GLU A 328 16.77 11.65 -28.74
N ASP A 329 16.62 12.22 -27.54
CA ASP A 329 17.72 12.66 -26.68
C ASP A 329 18.26 11.53 -25.79
N ARG A 330 17.54 10.39 -25.71
CA ARG A 330 17.95 9.27 -24.88
C ARG A 330 19.12 8.51 -25.50
N PRO A 331 20.21 8.24 -24.75
CA PRO A 331 21.26 7.33 -25.21
C PRO A 331 20.68 5.96 -25.54
N ARG A 332 21.32 5.21 -26.45
CA ARG A 332 20.95 3.81 -26.74
C ARG A 332 21.41 2.91 -25.58
N GLN A 333 20.74 3.01 -24.44
CA GLN A 333 21.01 2.20 -23.26
C GLN A 333 19.75 1.47 -22.77
N ALA A 334 19.96 0.33 -22.10
CA ALA A 334 18.92 -0.45 -21.45
C ALA A 334 19.22 -0.65 -19.96
N TYR A 335 18.24 -0.35 -19.12
CA TYR A 335 18.34 -0.55 -17.67
C TYR A 335 18.00 -2.01 -17.33
N ILE A 336 18.89 -2.73 -16.66
CA ILE A 336 18.65 -4.08 -16.16
C ILE A 336 17.94 -3.99 -14.80
N LEU A 337 16.74 -4.56 -14.69
CA LEU A 337 15.96 -4.60 -13.46
C LEU A 337 16.54 -5.62 -12.47
N ALA A 338 17.61 -5.25 -11.77
CA ALA A 338 18.22 -6.08 -10.74
C ALA A 338 18.88 -5.23 -9.64
N LYS A 339 18.34 -5.30 -8.41
CA LYS A 339 18.93 -4.60 -7.25
C LYS A 339 20.04 -5.36 -6.54
N ALA A 340 20.22 -6.64 -6.88
CA ALA A 340 21.22 -7.51 -6.28
C ALA A 340 21.80 -8.45 -7.33
N THR A 341 23.10 -8.66 -7.30
CA THR A 341 23.84 -9.46 -8.29
C THR A 341 23.35 -10.91 -8.33
N LYS A 342 22.93 -11.49 -7.20
CA LYS A 342 22.35 -12.86 -7.15
C LYS A 342 21.17 -13.08 -8.09
N TYR A 343 20.48 -12.03 -8.55
CA TYR A 343 19.35 -12.17 -9.48
C TYR A 343 19.79 -12.63 -10.87
N LEU A 344 21.07 -12.43 -11.23
CA LEU A 344 21.65 -12.90 -12.48
C LEU A 344 22.15 -14.35 -12.42
N PHE A 345 22.03 -15.01 -11.25
CA PHE A 345 22.54 -16.37 -11.04
C PHE A 345 21.48 -17.33 -10.46
N ASN A 346 20.33 -16.81 -10.06
CA ASN A 346 19.31 -17.64 -9.46
C ASN A 346 18.56 -18.47 -10.51
N ARG A 347 17.80 -19.47 -10.04
CA ARG A 347 17.04 -20.38 -10.90
C ARG A 347 16.09 -19.65 -11.85
N ASP A 348 15.60 -18.47 -11.49
CA ASP A 348 14.62 -17.72 -12.25
C ASP A 348 15.29 -16.71 -13.22
N TYR A 349 16.62 -16.57 -13.22
CA TYR A 349 17.36 -15.76 -14.19
C TYR A 349 17.01 -16.17 -15.62
N SER A 350 16.63 -15.21 -16.46
CA SER A 350 15.97 -15.51 -17.73
C SER A 350 16.90 -15.55 -18.94
N TRP A 351 18.11 -14.98 -18.83
CA TRP A 351 18.98 -14.68 -19.97
C TRP A 351 20.39 -15.30 -19.92
N PRO A 352 20.57 -16.58 -19.50
CA PRO A 352 21.90 -17.17 -19.37
C PRO A 352 22.68 -17.29 -20.69
N GLY A 353 22.00 -17.19 -21.84
CA GLY A 353 22.63 -17.23 -23.17
C GLY A 353 22.86 -15.86 -23.81
N VAL A 354 22.58 -14.76 -23.10
CA VAL A 354 22.79 -13.40 -23.60
C VAL A 354 24.22 -12.96 -23.29
N GLN A 355 24.96 -12.52 -24.31
CA GLN A 355 26.28 -11.92 -24.19
C GLN A 355 26.13 -10.40 -24.26
N TYR A 356 26.13 -9.74 -23.10
CA TYR A 356 25.88 -8.28 -23.03
C TYR A 356 27.07 -7.46 -23.55
N ASP A 357 28.26 -8.03 -23.59
CA ASP A 357 29.49 -7.45 -24.15
C ASP A 357 29.54 -7.49 -25.69
N GLN A 358 28.70 -8.31 -26.32
CA GLN A 358 28.65 -8.50 -27.78
C GLN A 358 27.20 -8.41 -28.31
N PRO A 359 26.52 -7.27 -28.12
CA PRO A 359 25.15 -7.11 -28.61
C PRO A 359 25.12 -7.07 -30.15
N PRO A 360 24.04 -7.56 -30.79
CA PRO A 360 23.89 -7.57 -32.25
C PRO A 360 23.63 -6.18 -32.86
N PHE A 361 23.43 -5.16 -32.03
CA PHE A 361 23.27 -3.75 -32.40
C PHE A 361 23.82 -2.86 -31.29
N GLU A 362 23.96 -1.56 -31.55
CA GLU A 362 24.48 -0.59 -30.57
C GLU A 362 23.51 -0.45 -29.38
N VAL A 363 23.95 -0.94 -28.21
CA VAL A 363 23.29 -0.79 -26.91
C VAL A 363 24.32 -0.90 -25.79
N GLU A 364 24.17 -0.03 -24.79
CA GLU A 364 24.82 -0.16 -23.49
C GLU A 364 23.86 -0.73 -22.44
N PHE A 365 24.36 -1.56 -21.52
CA PHE A 365 23.57 -2.13 -20.43
C PHE A 365 24.05 -1.62 -19.09
N LEU A 366 23.13 -1.19 -18.25
CA LEU A 366 23.43 -0.64 -16.93
C LEU A 366 22.51 -1.23 -15.85
N ALA A 367 23.02 -1.33 -14.64
CA ALA A 367 22.29 -1.86 -13.50
C ALA A 367 22.70 -1.17 -12.20
N GLY A 368 21.76 -0.87 -11.31
CA GLY A 368 22.05 -0.39 -9.96
C GLY A 368 22.10 -1.54 -8.95
N PHE A 369 23.26 -2.18 -8.75
CA PHE A 369 23.40 -3.24 -7.76
C PHE A 369 23.62 -2.65 -6.35
N ALA A 370 22.57 -2.68 -5.54
CA ALA A 370 22.64 -2.29 -4.13
C ALA A 370 23.29 -3.36 -3.24
N THR A 371 23.43 -4.60 -3.72
CA THR A 371 24.04 -5.71 -2.97
C THR A 371 24.75 -6.68 -3.90
N HIS A 372 26.02 -6.94 -3.60
CA HIS A 372 26.88 -7.93 -4.27
C HIS A 372 26.90 -9.21 -3.45
N ASN A 373 26.12 -10.20 -3.88
CA ASN A 373 25.92 -11.48 -3.20
C ASN A 373 25.75 -12.64 -4.19
N GLU A 374 26.48 -12.58 -5.29
CA GLU A 374 26.63 -13.66 -6.25
C GLU A 374 27.19 -14.94 -5.57
N PRO A 375 26.83 -16.14 -6.07
CA PRO A 375 27.39 -17.38 -5.54
C PRO A 375 28.92 -17.42 -5.69
N GLU A 376 29.61 -18.03 -4.74
CA GLU A 376 31.08 -18.15 -4.76
C GLU A 376 31.59 -18.74 -6.09
N GLY A 377 32.61 -18.09 -6.67
CA GLY A 377 33.17 -18.47 -7.96
C GLY A 377 32.36 -18.05 -9.19
N SER A 378 31.23 -17.37 -9.00
CA SER A 378 30.46 -16.76 -10.12
C SER A 378 31.07 -15.43 -10.52
N VAL A 379 31.02 -15.11 -11.81
CA VAL A 379 31.43 -13.82 -12.36
C VAL A 379 30.20 -13.15 -12.95
N LEU A 380 30.04 -11.85 -12.69
CA LEU A 380 28.99 -11.06 -13.32
C LEU A 380 29.10 -11.12 -14.84
N PRO A 381 27.98 -11.21 -15.57
CA PRO A 381 28.01 -11.11 -17.03
C PRO A 381 28.75 -9.84 -17.47
N GLU A 382 29.75 -10.01 -18.33
CA GLU A 382 30.49 -8.89 -18.92
C GLU A 382 29.55 -8.03 -19.78
N GLY A 383 29.84 -6.74 -19.88
CA GLY A 383 29.04 -5.78 -20.66
C GLY A 383 27.90 -5.10 -19.90
N ILE A 384 27.68 -5.42 -18.62
CA ILE A 384 26.76 -4.68 -17.73
C ILE A 384 27.56 -3.69 -16.87
N GLU A 385 27.31 -2.39 -17.04
CA GLU A 385 27.83 -1.35 -16.17
C GLU A 385 27.12 -1.38 -14.81
N ASP A 386 27.90 -1.56 -13.75
CA ASP A 386 27.41 -1.51 -12.37
C ASP A 386 27.48 -0.08 -11.81
N LEU A 387 26.31 0.53 -11.66
CA LEU A 387 26.13 1.87 -11.11
C LEU A 387 26.13 1.88 -9.57
N GLY A 388 26.25 0.72 -8.92
CA GLY A 388 26.21 0.55 -7.48
C GLY A 388 24.84 0.86 -6.87
N ARG A 389 24.85 1.24 -5.59
CA ARG A 389 23.62 1.61 -4.87
C ARG A 389 23.18 3.01 -5.25
N LEU A 390 22.09 3.10 -5.98
CA LEU A 390 21.44 4.36 -6.36
C LEU A 390 20.43 4.82 -5.31
N ASN A 391 20.34 6.13 -5.11
CA ASN A 391 19.18 6.73 -4.46
C ASN A 391 17.99 6.82 -5.45
N LYS A 392 16.82 7.25 -4.95
CA LYS A 392 15.58 7.30 -5.76
C LYS A 392 15.69 8.23 -6.97
N THR A 393 16.30 9.40 -6.80
CA THR A 393 16.48 10.40 -7.87
C THR A 393 17.42 9.89 -8.95
N GLU A 394 18.54 9.30 -8.55
CA GLU A 394 19.51 8.70 -9.47
C GLU A 394 18.91 7.51 -10.23
N PHE A 395 18.16 6.64 -9.54
CA PHE A 395 17.44 5.54 -10.15
C PHE A 395 16.48 6.03 -11.24
N TYR A 396 15.65 7.03 -10.93
CA TYR A 396 14.72 7.60 -11.90
C TYR A 396 15.41 8.31 -13.06
N ARG A 397 16.54 8.97 -12.82
CA ARG A 397 17.34 9.56 -13.89
C ARG A 397 17.82 8.49 -14.88
N HIS A 398 18.51 7.46 -14.39
CA HIS A 398 19.02 6.39 -15.26
C HIS A 398 17.90 5.60 -15.94
N LEU A 399 16.78 5.38 -15.24
CA LEU A 399 15.62 4.73 -15.84
C LEU A 399 15.05 5.59 -16.98
N GLY A 400 14.81 6.88 -16.75
CA GLY A 400 14.24 7.80 -17.76
C GLY A 400 15.15 8.11 -18.94
N GLU A 401 16.47 8.02 -18.77
CA GLU A 401 17.46 8.09 -19.85
C GLU A 401 17.51 6.81 -20.70
N SER A 402 17.02 5.68 -20.17
CA SER A 402 17.05 4.39 -20.87
C SER A 402 15.96 4.29 -21.92
N ARG A 403 16.22 3.51 -22.98
CA ARG A 403 15.23 3.20 -24.02
C ARG A 403 14.43 1.94 -23.75
N ALA A 404 14.90 1.08 -22.85
CA ALA A 404 14.18 -0.10 -22.41
C ALA A 404 14.53 -0.45 -20.96
N LEU A 405 13.57 -1.03 -20.25
CA LEU A 405 13.78 -1.71 -18.98
C LEU A 405 13.77 -3.22 -19.23
N VAL A 406 14.84 -3.92 -18.82
CA VAL A 406 15.00 -5.35 -19.02
C VAL A 406 14.75 -6.09 -17.72
N GLY A 407 13.65 -6.84 -17.65
CA GLY A 407 13.42 -7.79 -16.58
C GLY A 407 14.39 -8.97 -16.69
N VAL A 408 14.92 -9.48 -15.56
CA VAL A 408 15.82 -10.65 -15.54
C VAL A 408 15.20 -11.87 -14.87
N GLY A 409 13.95 -11.78 -14.42
CA GLY A 409 13.19 -12.82 -13.72
C GLY A 409 12.91 -12.47 -12.25
N ASN A 410 13.85 -11.80 -11.59
CA ASN A 410 13.69 -11.25 -10.23
C ASN A 410 14.08 -9.77 -10.19
N PRO A 411 13.47 -8.95 -9.32
CA PRO A 411 12.42 -9.31 -8.36
C PRO A 411 11.04 -9.45 -9.03
N PHE A 412 10.19 -10.30 -8.46
CA PHE A 412 8.78 -10.47 -8.85
C PHE A 412 7.93 -9.27 -8.45
N LEU A 413 6.96 -8.90 -9.30
CA LEU A 413 5.94 -7.88 -9.02
C LEU A 413 6.53 -6.56 -8.47
N SER A 414 7.68 -6.18 -9.02
CA SER A 414 8.28 -4.88 -8.73
C SER A 414 7.40 -3.75 -9.24
N PRO A 415 7.30 -2.61 -8.53
CA PRO A 415 6.64 -1.42 -9.09
C PRO A 415 7.47 -0.74 -10.19
N SER A 416 8.78 -1.02 -10.30
CA SER A 416 9.68 -0.32 -11.23
C SER A 416 9.28 -0.40 -12.72
N PRO A 417 8.73 -1.52 -13.24
CA PRO A 417 8.12 -1.54 -14.57
C PRO A 417 6.99 -0.54 -14.78
N TYR A 418 6.16 -0.24 -13.78
CA TYR A 418 5.15 0.83 -13.92
C TYR A 418 5.82 2.21 -13.98
N ASP A 419 6.85 2.44 -13.17
CA ASP A 419 7.64 3.68 -13.23
C ASP A 419 8.31 3.84 -14.61
N ALA A 420 8.82 2.76 -15.19
CA ALA A 420 9.42 2.75 -16.53
C ALA A 420 8.41 3.16 -17.60
N LEU A 421 7.23 2.53 -17.62
CA LEU A 421 6.14 2.88 -18.54
C LEU A 421 5.73 4.36 -18.41
N CYS A 422 5.67 4.87 -17.18
CA CYS A 422 5.42 6.29 -16.92
C CYS A 422 6.49 7.20 -17.56
N MET A 423 7.76 6.80 -17.52
CA MET A 423 8.86 7.58 -18.12
C MET A 423 8.94 7.37 -19.64
N GLY A 424 8.02 6.62 -20.23
CA GLY A 424 8.04 6.28 -21.65
C GLY A 424 9.11 5.24 -21.99
N VAL A 425 9.39 4.31 -21.06
CA VAL A 425 10.40 3.26 -21.21
C VAL A 425 9.68 1.91 -21.28
N PRO A 426 9.65 1.23 -22.44
CA PRO A 426 9.06 -0.09 -22.57
C PRO A 426 9.73 -1.13 -21.67
N PHE A 427 8.96 -2.14 -21.27
CA PHE A 427 9.43 -3.22 -20.40
C PHE A 427 9.55 -4.55 -21.15
N ILE A 428 10.74 -5.16 -21.09
CA ILE A 428 10.96 -6.54 -21.52
C ILE A 428 10.63 -7.46 -20.35
N ASN A 429 9.48 -8.14 -20.41
CA ASN A 429 8.96 -8.99 -19.33
C ASN A 429 9.25 -10.48 -19.61
N PRO A 430 10.11 -11.13 -18.83
CA PRO A 430 10.36 -12.56 -18.97
C PRO A 430 9.14 -13.42 -18.60
N ILE A 431 8.79 -14.37 -19.46
CA ILE A 431 7.87 -15.47 -19.18
C ILE A 431 8.69 -16.65 -18.65
N LEU A 432 8.56 -16.93 -17.36
CA LEU A 432 9.33 -17.95 -16.65
C LEU A 432 8.77 -19.36 -16.83
N SER A 433 7.45 -19.48 -16.96
CA SER A 433 6.78 -20.74 -17.29
C SER A 433 5.45 -20.50 -18.01
N TRP A 434 5.00 -21.47 -18.80
CA TRP A 434 3.76 -21.42 -19.55
C TRP A 434 3.20 -22.83 -19.80
N ASP A 435 1.90 -22.93 -20.08
CA ASP A 435 1.29 -24.18 -20.54
C ASP A 435 1.74 -24.48 -21.98
N ARG A 436 2.46 -25.60 -22.18
CA ARG A 436 2.96 -25.98 -23.50
C ARG A 436 1.86 -26.36 -24.50
N ASN A 437 0.70 -26.79 -24.01
CA ASN A 437 -0.44 -27.13 -24.86
C ASN A 437 -1.22 -25.89 -25.27
N ASP A 438 -1.02 -24.78 -24.57
CA ASP A 438 -1.72 -23.51 -24.80
C ASP A 438 -0.75 -22.33 -24.58
N PRO A 439 0.32 -22.25 -25.39
CA PRO A 439 1.48 -21.43 -25.07
C PRO A 439 1.27 -19.93 -25.27
N ASN A 440 0.13 -19.54 -25.86
CA ASN A 440 -0.26 -18.15 -26.09
C ASN A 440 -1.25 -17.63 -25.04
N ASN A 441 -1.76 -18.50 -24.16
CA ASN A 441 -2.72 -18.12 -23.14
C ASN A 441 -2.03 -17.50 -21.94
N ARG A 442 -2.08 -16.16 -21.86
CA ARG A 442 -1.38 -15.38 -20.83
C ARG A 442 -1.84 -15.66 -19.40
N THR A 443 -3.07 -16.15 -19.20
CA THR A 443 -3.55 -16.54 -17.87
C THR A 443 -2.83 -17.76 -17.32
N LYS A 444 -2.19 -18.54 -18.19
CA LYS A 444 -1.38 -19.73 -17.85
C LYS A 444 0.13 -19.46 -17.88
N TRP A 445 0.53 -18.20 -18.02
CA TRP A 445 1.92 -17.80 -17.91
C TRP A 445 2.24 -17.45 -16.45
N ALA A 446 3.45 -17.81 -16.00
CA ALA A 446 4.09 -17.15 -14.88
C ALA A 446 5.21 -16.28 -15.43
N SER A 447 5.18 -14.98 -15.15
CA SER A 447 6.14 -13.99 -15.64
C SER A 447 6.77 -13.23 -14.48
N GLN A 448 7.84 -12.46 -14.74
CA GLN A 448 8.42 -11.60 -13.70
C GLN A 448 7.37 -10.61 -13.16
N HIS A 449 6.57 -10.02 -14.05
CA HIS A 449 5.47 -9.13 -13.68
C HIS A 449 4.13 -9.61 -14.22
N ASP A 450 3.40 -10.38 -13.42
CA ASP A 450 2.19 -11.09 -13.86
C ASP A 450 1.00 -10.21 -14.24
N THR A 451 0.91 -8.98 -13.74
CA THR A 451 -0.11 -8.03 -14.21
C THR A 451 0.23 -7.42 -15.56
N LEU A 452 1.51 -7.09 -15.78
CA LEU A 452 1.97 -6.44 -17.01
C LEU A 452 2.07 -7.39 -18.20
N LYS A 453 2.01 -8.71 -17.99
CA LYS A 453 1.93 -9.66 -19.12
C LYS A 453 0.71 -9.43 -20.01
N PHE A 454 -0.35 -8.80 -19.50
CA PHE A 454 -1.54 -8.47 -20.28
C PHE A 454 -1.41 -7.18 -21.10
N GLN A 455 -0.33 -6.42 -20.91
CA GLN A 455 -0.01 -5.30 -21.79
C GLN A 455 0.68 -5.82 -23.05
N ASP A 456 0.40 -5.17 -24.18
CA ASP A 456 0.99 -5.48 -25.47
C ASP A 456 2.13 -4.52 -25.81
N PRO A 457 3.00 -4.86 -26.79
CA PRO A 457 3.84 -3.88 -27.45
C PRO A 457 3.00 -2.70 -27.98
N PRO A 458 3.52 -1.47 -27.95
CA PRO A 458 4.92 -1.13 -27.66
C PRO A 458 5.24 -0.96 -26.16
N TYR A 459 4.30 -1.19 -25.25
CA TYR A 459 4.51 -0.98 -23.80
C TYR A 459 5.29 -2.13 -23.15
N VAL A 460 4.84 -3.36 -23.38
CA VAL A 460 5.44 -4.55 -22.76
C VAL A 460 5.72 -5.62 -23.80
N TYR A 461 6.97 -6.05 -23.85
CA TYR A 461 7.43 -7.15 -24.71
C TYR A 461 7.61 -8.40 -23.85
N ASN A 462 6.70 -9.35 -23.98
CA ASN A 462 6.75 -10.60 -23.23
C ASN A 462 7.63 -11.62 -23.97
N VAL A 463 8.73 -12.05 -23.36
CA VAL A 463 9.73 -12.93 -23.98
C VAL A 463 9.90 -14.20 -23.15
N ARG A 464 9.93 -15.37 -23.79
CA ARG A 464 10.11 -16.64 -23.06
C ARG A 464 11.51 -16.74 -22.48
N LYS A 465 11.61 -17.25 -21.27
CA LYS A 465 12.90 -17.56 -20.64
C LYS A 465 13.75 -18.46 -21.55
N ASN A 466 15.05 -18.16 -21.63
CA ASN A 466 16.04 -18.80 -22.49
C ASN A 466 15.86 -18.57 -24.01
N ASP A 467 14.98 -17.66 -24.42
CA ASP A 467 14.81 -17.27 -25.82
C ASP A 467 15.74 -16.09 -26.16
N THR A 468 17.01 -16.37 -26.48
CA THR A 468 18.02 -15.34 -26.77
C THR A 468 17.67 -14.54 -28.04
N GLU A 469 17.11 -15.19 -29.06
CA GLU A 469 16.70 -14.51 -30.30
C GLU A 469 15.52 -13.57 -30.02
N GLY A 470 14.48 -14.07 -29.34
CA GLY A 470 13.33 -13.25 -28.94
C GLY A 470 13.72 -12.11 -27.98
N PHE A 471 14.73 -12.30 -27.13
CA PHE A 471 15.27 -11.23 -26.29
C PHE A 471 15.84 -10.08 -27.14
N TRP A 472 16.72 -10.38 -28.09
CA TRP A 472 17.34 -9.36 -28.93
C TRP A 472 16.33 -8.69 -29.87
N GLU A 473 15.39 -9.44 -30.43
CA GLU A 473 14.29 -8.89 -31.23
C GLU A 473 13.43 -7.92 -30.41
N ALA A 474 13.00 -8.34 -29.23
CA ALA A 474 12.17 -7.51 -28.34
C ALA A 474 12.92 -6.24 -27.90
N LEU A 475 14.20 -6.36 -27.55
CA LEU A 475 15.02 -5.23 -27.13
C LEU A 475 15.23 -4.24 -28.29
N GLY A 476 15.54 -4.72 -29.49
CA GLY A 476 15.67 -3.87 -30.68
C GLY A 476 14.37 -3.12 -30.98
N ASN A 477 13.25 -3.83 -31.00
CA ASN A 477 11.93 -3.24 -31.22
C ASN A 477 11.57 -2.19 -30.15
N ALA A 478 11.87 -2.46 -28.88
CA ALA A 478 11.64 -1.50 -27.79
C ALA A 478 12.49 -0.23 -27.94
N MET A 479 13.74 -0.35 -28.38
CA MET A 479 14.63 0.81 -28.59
C MET A 479 14.25 1.69 -29.78
N ASP A 480 13.68 1.08 -30.81
CA ASP A 480 13.30 1.75 -32.05
C ASP A 480 11.82 2.20 -32.04
N THR A 481 11.04 1.81 -31.02
CA THR A 481 9.63 2.17 -30.85
C THR A 481 9.40 2.88 -29.51
N PRO A 482 9.75 4.17 -29.40
CA PRO A 482 9.53 4.92 -28.17
C PRO A 482 8.03 5.02 -27.87
N ILE A 483 7.71 5.08 -26.58
CA ILE A 483 6.34 5.28 -26.09
C ILE A 483 6.25 6.63 -25.38
N GLU A 484 5.08 7.25 -25.46
CA GLU A 484 4.74 8.35 -24.58
C GLU A 484 4.62 7.84 -23.13
N ARG A 485 4.60 8.78 -22.18
CA ARG A 485 4.25 8.52 -20.79
C ARG A 485 2.98 7.68 -20.71
N TYR A 486 3.09 6.52 -20.09
CA TYR A 486 1.97 5.60 -19.96
C TYR A 486 1.75 5.20 -18.50
N ILE A 487 0.60 5.59 -17.97
CA ILE A 487 0.09 5.11 -16.68
C ILE A 487 -0.98 4.08 -16.99
N VAL A 488 -0.75 2.83 -16.59
CA VAL A 488 -1.74 1.75 -16.71
C VAL A 488 -3.05 2.22 -16.03
N PRO A 489 -4.23 2.11 -16.67
CA PRO A 489 -5.48 2.69 -16.17
C PRO A 489 -5.79 2.34 -14.71
N GLU A 490 -5.51 1.10 -14.31
CA GLU A 490 -5.73 0.58 -12.96
C GLU A 490 -4.79 1.20 -11.90
N MET A 491 -3.67 1.80 -12.33
CA MET A 491 -2.66 2.46 -11.49
C MET A 491 -2.84 3.99 -11.39
N THR A 492 -3.94 4.52 -11.91
CA THR A 492 -4.34 5.92 -11.66
C THR A 492 -4.85 6.11 -10.23
N MET A 493 -4.73 7.32 -9.70
CA MET A 493 -5.20 7.65 -8.36
C MET A 493 -6.71 7.54 -8.27
N GLU A 494 -7.44 7.91 -9.32
CA GLU A 494 -8.89 7.76 -9.38
C GLU A 494 -9.33 6.30 -9.36
N ALA A 495 -8.64 5.41 -10.09
CA ALA A 495 -8.93 3.97 -10.02
C ALA A 495 -8.64 3.39 -8.62
N LEU A 496 -7.55 3.82 -7.97
CA LEU A 496 -7.24 3.43 -6.60
C LEU A 496 -8.31 3.92 -5.61
N LYS A 497 -8.70 5.20 -5.68
CA LYS A 497 -9.74 5.80 -4.82
C LYS A 497 -11.07 5.08 -4.98
N TYR A 498 -11.43 4.65 -6.19
CA TYR A 498 -12.60 3.81 -6.42
C TYR A 498 -12.53 2.50 -5.62
N ARG A 499 -11.41 1.76 -5.71
CA ARG A 499 -11.24 0.46 -5.02
C ARG A 499 -11.16 0.64 -3.49
N VAL A 500 -10.44 1.65 -3.02
CA VAL A 500 -10.36 2.00 -1.59
C VAL A 500 -11.74 2.39 -1.05
N GLY A 501 -12.53 3.19 -1.78
CA GLY A 501 -13.88 3.55 -1.38
C GLY A 501 -14.82 2.35 -1.29
N LYS A 502 -14.75 1.41 -2.25
CA LYS A 502 -15.49 0.14 -2.18
C LYS A 502 -15.09 -0.70 -0.98
N LEU A 503 -13.80 -0.70 -0.63
CA LEU A 503 -13.31 -1.36 0.58
C LEU A 503 -13.84 -0.70 1.85
N VAL A 504 -13.76 0.62 1.99
CA VAL A 504 -14.15 1.30 3.24
C VAL A 504 -15.66 1.29 3.46
N GLU A 505 -16.45 1.46 2.40
CA GLU A 505 -17.92 1.61 2.48
C GLU A 505 -18.68 0.29 2.20
N GLY A 506 -17.97 -0.83 2.06
CA GLY A 506 -18.58 -2.14 1.81
C GLY A 506 -19.43 -2.65 2.99
N ASN A 507 -20.53 -3.36 2.69
CA ASN A 507 -21.33 -4.04 3.72
C ASN A 507 -20.69 -5.36 4.17
N TRP A 508 -19.56 -5.26 4.84
CA TRP A 508 -18.77 -6.40 5.29
C TRP A 508 -19.43 -7.19 6.39
N LYS A 509 -20.28 -6.54 7.19
CA LYS A 509 -21.04 -7.19 8.26
C LYS A 509 -21.97 -8.25 7.68
N GLU A 510 -22.77 -7.89 6.69
CA GLU A 510 -23.70 -8.81 6.03
C GLU A 510 -22.96 -9.97 5.35
N LYS A 511 -21.81 -9.69 4.71
CA LYS A 511 -20.96 -10.74 4.12
C LYS A 511 -20.43 -11.70 5.18
N ALA A 512 -20.03 -11.18 6.35
CA ALA A 512 -19.54 -11.99 7.45
C ALA A 512 -20.65 -12.78 8.15
N GLU A 513 -21.86 -12.24 8.25
CA GLU A 513 -23.04 -12.96 8.75
C GLU A 513 -23.31 -14.21 7.88
N ARG A 514 -23.27 -14.08 6.55
CA ARG A 514 -23.38 -15.24 5.64
C ARG A 514 -22.27 -16.25 5.86
N LEU A 515 -21.02 -15.80 5.91
CA LEU A 515 -19.87 -16.67 6.16
C LEU A 515 -20.01 -17.42 7.50
N LEU A 516 -20.49 -16.74 8.54
CA LEU A 516 -20.70 -17.33 9.86
C LEU A 516 -21.74 -18.46 9.80
N GLU A 517 -22.87 -18.23 9.13
CA GLU A 517 -23.90 -19.26 8.96
C GLU A 517 -23.39 -20.46 8.13
N GLU A 518 -22.62 -20.22 7.08
CA GLU A 518 -21.96 -21.27 6.30
C GLU A 518 -20.98 -22.10 7.16
N ARG A 519 -20.17 -21.45 8.01
CA ARG A 519 -19.24 -22.13 8.93
C ARG A 519 -19.99 -22.94 9.99
N LYS A 520 -21.09 -22.42 10.54
CA LYS A 520 -21.95 -23.15 11.49
C LYS A 520 -22.57 -24.39 10.84
N ALA A 521 -23.08 -24.26 9.62
CA ALA A 521 -23.73 -25.36 8.89
C ALA A 521 -22.73 -26.45 8.47
N SER A 522 -21.53 -26.06 8.04
CA SER A 522 -20.51 -26.99 7.56
C SER A 522 -19.59 -27.56 8.65
N GLY A 523 -19.51 -26.91 9.81
CA GLY A 523 -18.54 -27.21 10.87
C GLY A 523 -17.09 -26.90 10.48
N LYS A 524 -16.85 -26.17 9.38
CA LYS A 524 -15.51 -25.82 8.89
C LYS A 524 -15.19 -24.37 9.18
N GLY A 525 -13.97 -24.09 9.67
CA GLY A 525 -13.49 -22.74 9.97
C GLY A 525 -13.83 -22.26 11.38
N GLU A 526 -13.16 -21.21 11.83
CA GLU A 526 -13.35 -20.66 13.18
C GLU A 526 -14.61 -19.79 13.25
N ILE A 527 -15.41 -19.96 14.30
CA ILE A 527 -16.63 -19.20 14.59
C ILE A 527 -16.27 -17.86 15.24
N PHE A 528 -17.04 -16.81 14.99
CA PHE A 528 -16.81 -15.46 15.50
C PHE A 528 -18.11 -14.72 15.82
N GLU A 529 -17.99 -13.61 16.55
CA GLU A 529 -19.10 -12.71 16.88
C GLU A 529 -19.24 -11.59 15.84
N ILE A 530 -20.49 -11.21 15.57
CA ILE A 530 -20.87 -10.16 14.60
C ILE A 530 -20.89 -8.76 15.22
#